data_AF-A0A6L9QBW1-F1
#
_entry.id   AF-A0A6L9QBW1-F1
#
_cell.length_a   1.000
_cell.length_b   1.000
_cell.length_c   1.000
_cell.angle_alpha   90.00
_cell.angle_beta   90.00
_cell.angle_gamma   90.00
#
_symmetry.space_group_name_H-M   'P 1'
#
loop_
_entity.id
_entity.type
_entity.pdbx_description
1 polymer ?
#
loop_
_entity_poly.entity_id
_entity_poly.type
_entity_poly.pdbx_seq_one_letter_code
_entity_poly.pdbx_strand_id
1 'polypeptide(L)'
;MARHTFGQSLTDWTMDLGTTTTSGGVTTAPVIASGPAEITFWSAKSGGVQYTDLLNAAGTEVTTITSSDGSDGLPVGTIPEFSGPDGIFSMWADAGVGTRFRMVATDVGDNIADILSTLADQQTTVALLANSPGYVLYNTDTSSWPGRPVDSRPYFWIGPTAPALIPAGDLWINTTPA
;
A
#
# COMPACT_ATOMS: atom_id res chain seq x y z
N MET A 1 7.26 0.02 -2.03
CA MET A 1 5.95 -0.02 -1.31
C MET A 1 5.11 -1.07 -2.03
N ALA A 2 4.04 -1.63 -1.46
CA ALA A 2 3.26 -2.63 -2.20
C ALA A 2 2.69 -2.05 -3.51
N ARG A 3 2.57 -2.90 -4.54
CA ARG A 3 1.84 -2.57 -5.77
C ARG A 3 0.35 -2.77 -5.53
N HIS A 4 -0.45 -1.97 -6.21
CA HIS A 4 -1.91 -2.00 -6.07
C HIS A 4 -2.58 -2.51 -7.34
N THR A 5 -3.73 -3.15 -7.15
CA THR A 5 -4.53 -3.75 -8.22
C THR A 5 -5.55 -2.76 -8.77
N PHE A 6 -5.76 -2.78 -10.07
CA PHE A 6 -6.65 -1.90 -10.82
C PHE A 6 -7.41 -2.69 -11.89
N GLY A 7 -8.47 -2.09 -12.44
CA GLY A 7 -9.26 -2.69 -13.51
C GLY A 7 -10.28 -3.72 -13.00
N GLN A 8 -11.03 -4.29 -13.94
CA GLN A 8 -12.04 -5.33 -13.72
C GLN A 8 -13.17 -4.97 -12.74
N SER A 9 -13.32 -3.71 -12.31
CA SER A 9 -14.52 -3.27 -11.61
C SER A 9 -15.68 -3.05 -12.60
N LEU A 10 -16.90 -2.92 -12.08
CA LEU A 10 -18.09 -2.61 -12.89
C LEU A 10 -17.99 -1.28 -13.66
N THR A 11 -17.03 -0.42 -13.32
CA THR A 11 -16.81 0.89 -13.95
C THR A 11 -15.61 0.94 -14.88
N ASP A 12 -14.82 -0.14 -15.00
CA ASP A 12 -13.57 -0.13 -15.76
C ASP A 12 -13.76 -0.63 -17.20
N TRP A 13 -14.15 0.30 -18.07
CA TRP A 13 -14.43 0.02 -19.48
C TRP A 13 -13.87 1.10 -20.39
N THR A 14 -13.43 0.68 -21.58
CA THR A 14 -13.25 1.59 -22.72
C THR A 14 -14.55 1.66 -23.52
N MET A 15 -14.90 2.88 -23.92
CA MET A 15 -16.19 3.21 -24.50
C MET A 15 -16.01 4.19 -25.65
N ASP A 16 -16.79 4.01 -26.71
CA ASP A 16 -16.88 4.93 -27.83
C ASP A 16 -18.30 5.51 -27.96
N LEU A 17 -18.38 6.67 -28.60
CA LEU A 17 -19.65 7.22 -29.06
C LEU A 17 -20.04 6.56 -30.38
N GLY A 18 -21.22 5.96 -30.43
CA GLY A 18 -21.81 5.53 -31.69
C GLY A 18 -22.35 6.70 -32.51
N THR A 19 -23.02 6.36 -33.61
CA THR A 19 -23.54 7.34 -34.57
C THR A 19 -24.45 8.36 -33.89
N THR A 20 -24.15 9.64 -34.11
CA THR A 20 -24.95 10.76 -33.60
C THR A 20 -26.24 10.92 -34.39
N THR A 21 -27.36 11.12 -33.70
CA THR A 21 -28.68 11.38 -34.30
C THR A 21 -29.27 12.68 -33.76
N THR A 22 -29.90 13.49 -34.61
CA THR A 22 -30.62 14.70 -34.21
C THR A 22 -32.10 14.56 -34.54
N SER A 23 -32.97 14.74 -33.55
CA SER A 23 -34.43 14.75 -33.72
C SER A 23 -35.05 15.81 -32.83
N GLY A 24 -35.97 16.62 -33.37
CA GLY A 24 -36.62 17.70 -32.62
C GLY A 24 -35.65 18.75 -32.04
N GLY A 25 -34.47 18.92 -32.63
CA GLY A 25 -33.42 19.83 -32.14
C GLY A 25 -32.53 19.26 -31.01
N VAL A 26 -32.73 18.02 -30.60
CA VAL A 26 -31.88 17.33 -29.62
C VAL A 26 -30.93 16.38 -30.34
N THR A 27 -29.64 16.50 -30.04
CA THR A 27 -28.58 15.64 -30.56
C THR A 27 -28.17 14.61 -29.51
N THR A 28 -28.22 13.33 -29.87
CA THR A 28 -27.87 12.20 -28.99
C THR A 28 -26.87 11.27 -29.69
N ALA A 29 -26.06 10.57 -28.92
CA ALA A 29 -25.20 9.48 -29.39
C ALA A 29 -25.21 8.36 -28.33
N PRO A 30 -25.29 7.08 -28.73
CA PRO A 30 -25.15 5.98 -27.78
C PRO A 30 -23.70 5.88 -27.29
N VAL A 31 -23.50 5.49 -26.04
CA VAL A 31 -22.19 5.11 -25.50
C VAL A 31 -22.10 3.59 -25.55
N ILE A 32 -21.09 3.07 -26.24
CA ILE A 32 -20.96 1.63 -26.52
C ILE A 32 -19.58 1.17 -26.03
N ALA A 33 -19.54 0.04 -25.32
CA ALA A 33 -18.28 -0.57 -24.95
C ALA A 33 -17.48 -0.94 -26.20
N SER A 34 -16.21 -0.56 -26.23
CA SER A 34 -15.34 -0.74 -27.38
C SER A 34 -13.99 -1.29 -26.97
N GLY A 35 -13.44 -2.19 -27.77
CA GLY A 35 -12.15 -2.82 -27.55
C GLY A 35 -11.71 -3.61 -28.79
N PRO A 36 -10.41 -3.95 -28.92
CA PRO A 36 -9.36 -3.62 -27.96
C PRO A 36 -8.90 -2.17 -28.10
N ALA A 37 -8.65 -1.51 -26.97
CA ALA A 37 -8.07 -0.17 -26.93
C ALA A 37 -6.81 -0.18 -26.04
N GLU A 38 -5.74 0.46 -26.52
CA GLU A 38 -4.51 0.62 -25.74
C GLU A 38 -4.66 1.80 -24.76
N ILE A 39 -4.43 1.53 -23.49
CA ILE A 39 -4.65 2.47 -22.39
C ILE A 39 -3.30 2.82 -21.77
N THR A 40 -3.03 4.12 -21.70
CA THR A 40 -1.86 4.68 -21.01
C THR A 40 -2.27 5.26 -19.66
N PHE A 41 -1.38 5.20 -18.67
CA PHE A 41 -1.65 5.67 -17.31
C PHE A 41 -0.69 6.78 -16.92
N TRP A 42 -1.21 7.80 -16.25
CA TRP A 42 -0.49 9.04 -16.01
C TRP A 42 -0.62 9.52 -14.56
N SER A 43 0.40 10.25 -14.11
CA SER A 43 0.40 10.86 -12.77
C SER A 43 -0.56 12.06 -12.62
N ALA A 44 -1.03 12.64 -13.74
CA ALA A 44 -1.91 13.81 -13.74
C ALA A 44 -2.96 13.78 -14.85
N LYS A 45 -4.08 14.48 -14.61
CA LYS A 45 -5.20 14.62 -15.57
C LYS A 45 -4.76 15.22 -16.90
N SER A 46 -3.83 16.17 -16.85
CA SER A 46 -3.18 16.79 -18.01
C SER A 46 -1.69 16.95 -17.71
N GLY A 47 -0.85 16.82 -18.75
CA GLY A 47 0.61 16.76 -18.56
C GLY A 47 1.04 15.53 -17.76
N GLY A 48 1.93 15.71 -16.79
CA GLY A 48 2.40 14.62 -15.92
C GLY A 48 3.36 13.65 -16.61
N VAL A 49 3.65 12.56 -15.90
CA VAL A 49 4.55 11.49 -16.35
C VAL A 49 3.71 10.24 -16.59
N GLN A 50 3.95 9.55 -17.70
CA GLN A 50 3.35 8.25 -17.97
C GLN A 50 3.99 7.21 -17.06
N TYR A 51 3.17 6.38 -16.43
CA TYR A 51 3.61 5.17 -15.75
C TYR A 51 3.87 4.09 -16.79
N THR A 52 5.10 3.59 -16.82
CA THR A 52 5.57 2.57 -17.78
C THR A 52 5.93 1.26 -17.11
N ASP A 53 5.85 1.19 -15.79
CA ASP A 53 6.15 0.05 -14.93
C ASP A 53 4.87 -0.61 -14.42
N LEU A 54 3.95 -0.93 -15.34
CA LEU A 54 2.71 -1.64 -15.03
C LEU A 54 2.95 -3.15 -15.12
N LEU A 55 2.16 -3.95 -14.42
CA LEU A 55 2.12 -5.40 -14.57
C LEU A 55 0.76 -5.83 -15.09
N ASN A 56 0.70 -6.64 -16.13
CA ASN A 56 -0.58 -7.23 -16.56
C ASN A 56 -1.08 -8.31 -15.57
N ALA A 57 -2.25 -8.89 -15.81
CA ALA A 57 -2.82 -9.97 -14.98
C ALA A 57 -1.90 -11.19 -14.78
N ALA A 58 -0.92 -11.41 -15.67
CA ALA A 58 0.07 -12.48 -15.56
C ALA A 58 1.35 -12.06 -14.80
N GLY A 59 1.41 -10.83 -14.29
CA GLY A 59 2.59 -10.27 -13.62
C GLY A 59 3.72 -9.85 -14.56
N THR A 60 3.46 -9.76 -15.88
CA THR A 60 4.46 -9.34 -16.86
C THR A 60 4.49 -7.83 -16.98
N GLU A 61 5.69 -7.24 -17.04
CA GLU A 61 5.89 -5.82 -17.22
C GLU A 61 5.35 -5.33 -18.58
N VAL A 62 4.55 -4.27 -18.53
CA VAL A 62 3.94 -3.62 -19.69
C VAL A 62 3.90 -2.10 -19.49
N THR A 63 3.89 -1.35 -20.59
CA THR A 63 3.81 0.13 -20.57
C THR A 63 2.39 0.66 -20.77
N THR A 64 1.48 -0.24 -21.18
CA THR A 64 0.08 0.03 -21.50
C THR A 64 -0.77 -1.20 -21.14
N ILE A 65 -2.06 -0.99 -20.91
CA ILE A 65 -3.04 -2.06 -20.73
C ILE A 65 -3.98 -2.04 -21.92
N THR A 66 -4.26 -3.21 -22.48
CA THR A 66 -5.21 -3.34 -23.59
C THR A 66 -6.54 -3.80 -23.04
N SER A 67 -7.62 -3.07 -23.34
CA SER A 67 -8.98 -3.55 -23.02
C SER A 67 -9.34 -4.78 -23.85
N SER A 68 -10.21 -5.61 -23.29
CA SER A 68 -10.64 -6.86 -23.91
C SER A 68 -11.33 -6.64 -25.26
N ASP A 69 -11.05 -7.53 -26.21
CA ASP A 69 -11.76 -7.64 -27.48
C ASP A 69 -12.89 -8.69 -27.45
N GLY A 70 -13.17 -9.27 -26.29
CA GLY A 70 -14.16 -10.34 -26.10
C GLY A 70 -13.61 -11.77 -26.20
N SER A 71 -12.36 -11.96 -26.61
CA SER A 71 -11.77 -13.29 -26.85
C SER A 71 -11.10 -13.91 -25.61
N ASP A 72 -10.83 -13.11 -24.58
CA ASP A 72 -10.13 -13.47 -23.35
C ASP A 72 -11.07 -13.89 -22.20
N GLY A 73 -12.36 -14.05 -22.49
CA GLY A 73 -13.37 -14.40 -21.48
C GLY A 73 -13.93 -13.19 -20.72
N LEU A 74 -13.45 -11.99 -21.00
CA LEU A 74 -14.06 -10.74 -20.56
C LEU A 74 -14.96 -10.16 -21.66
N PRO A 75 -16.01 -9.40 -21.34
CA PRO A 75 -16.76 -8.67 -22.35
C PRO A 75 -15.92 -7.60 -23.06
N VAL A 76 -16.28 -7.30 -24.31
CA VAL A 76 -15.61 -6.25 -25.13
C VAL A 76 -15.52 -4.93 -24.36
N GLY A 77 -14.33 -4.34 -24.35
CA GLY A 77 -14.03 -3.06 -23.71
C GLY A 77 -13.75 -3.14 -22.22
N THR A 78 -13.87 -4.30 -21.59
CA THR A 78 -13.46 -4.48 -20.19
C THR A 78 -11.97 -4.19 -20.05
N ILE A 79 -11.59 -3.35 -19.09
CA ILE A 79 -10.18 -3.18 -18.74
C ILE A 79 -9.81 -4.35 -17.83
N PRO A 80 -8.89 -5.26 -18.23
CA PRO A 80 -8.53 -6.41 -17.43
C PRO A 80 -7.87 -5.98 -16.11
N GLU A 81 -7.79 -6.92 -15.17
CA GLU A 81 -7.03 -6.69 -13.95
C GLU A 81 -5.54 -6.47 -14.27
N PHE A 82 -4.92 -5.51 -13.58
CA PHE A 82 -3.51 -5.22 -13.70
C PHE A 82 -2.98 -4.58 -12.41
N SER A 83 -1.66 -4.57 -12.23
CA SER A 83 -1.03 -3.87 -11.11
C SER A 83 -0.31 -2.61 -11.56
N GLY A 84 -0.50 -1.54 -10.79
CA GLY A 84 0.20 -0.28 -10.97
C GLY A 84 1.61 -0.29 -10.38
N PRO A 85 2.30 0.87 -10.44
CA PRO A 85 3.58 1.10 -9.79
C PRO A 85 3.48 1.00 -8.27
N ASP A 86 4.61 0.77 -7.60
CA ASP A 86 4.71 0.73 -6.15
C ASP A 86 4.12 1.98 -5.47
N GLY A 87 3.18 1.77 -4.54
CA GLY A 87 2.59 2.83 -3.71
C GLY A 87 1.67 3.81 -4.44
N ILE A 88 1.29 3.52 -5.69
CA ILE A 88 0.33 4.33 -6.44
C ILE A 88 -1.06 3.74 -6.28
N PHE A 89 -1.97 4.50 -5.65
CA PHE A 89 -3.37 4.10 -5.40
C PHE A 89 -4.37 4.66 -6.42
N SER A 90 -3.93 5.57 -7.28
CA SER A 90 -4.77 6.12 -8.35
C SER A 90 -3.95 6.64 -9.51
N MET A 91 -4.45 6.46 -10.72
CA MET A 91 -3.80 6.87 -11.97
C MET A 91 -4.80 7.53 -12.91
N TRP A 92 -4.33 8.31 -13.86
CA TRP A 92 -5.14 8.91 -14.91
C TRP A 92 -5.02 8.08 -16.19
N ALA A 93 -6.08 7.36 -16.55
CA ALA A 93 -6.15 6.49 -17.73
C ALA A 93 -6.56 7.29 -18.97
N ASP A 94 -5.85 7.07 -20.08
CA ASP A 94 -6.15 7.60 -21.42
C ASP A 94 -6.24 6.46 -22.42
N ALA A 95 -7.40 6.29 -23.06
CA ALA A 95 -7.64 5.26 -24.08
C ALA A 95 -7.37 5.76 -25.52
N GLY A 96 -6.54 6.80 -25.68
CA GLY A 96 -6.10 7.31 -26.98
C GLY A 96 -6.89 8.52 -27.51
N VAL A 97 -7.86 9.03 -26.73
CA VAL A 97 -8.70 10.19 -27.10
C VAL A 97 -8.21 11.50 -26.47
N GLY A 98 -7.16 11.46 -25.65
CA GLY A 98 -6.55 12.64 -25.03
C GLY A 98 -7.29 13.18 -23.80
N THR A 99 -8.45 12.60 -23.47
CA THR A 99 -9.17 12.86 -22.22
C THR A 99 -8.86 11.77 -21.22
N ARG A 100 -8.38 12.16 -20.04
CA ARG A 100 -8.01 11.22 -18.99
C ARG A 100 -9.05 11.11 -17.90
N PHE A 101 -9.30 9.89 -17.46
CA PHE A 101 -10.20 9.56 -16.35
C PHE A 101 -9.42 8.96 -15.20
N ARG A 102 -9.83 9.27 -13.96
CA ARG A 102 -9.14 8.77 -12.78
C ARG A 102 -9.60 7.34 -12.47
N MET A 103 -8.65 6.42 -12.41
CA MET A 103 -8.84 5.06 -11.92
C MET A 103 -8.28 4.95 -10.50
N VAL A 104 -8.97 4.23 -9.63
CA VAL A 104 -8.56 4.00 -8.23
C VAL A 104 -8.36 2.50 -8.05
N ALA A 105 -7.40 2.15 -7.19
CA ALA A 105 -7.10 0.76 -6.90
C ALA A 105 -8.29 0.03 -6.26
N THR A 106 -8.45 -1.25 -6.59
CA THR A 106 -9.55 -2.12 -6.14
C THR A 106 -9.22 -2.87 -4.84
N ASP A 107 -7.94 -2.96 -4.48
CA ASP A 107 -7.41 -3.69 -3.31
C ASP A 107 -7.27 -2.82 -2.05
N VAL A 108 -7.75 -1.56 -2.07
CA VAL A 108 -7.59 -0.62 -0.95
C VAL A 108 -8.21 -1.17 0.35
N GLY A 109 -9.33 -1.89 0.25
CA GLY A 109 -9.99 -2.50 1.41
C GLY A 109 -9.12 -3.53 2.12
N ASP A 110 -8.46 -4.41 1.36
CA ASP A 110 -7.58 -5.45 1.88
C ASP A 110 -6.33 -4.84 2.52
N ASN A 111 -5.74 -3.83 1.88
CA ASN A 111 -4.61 -3.09 2.45
C ASN A 111 -4.96 -2.43 3.80
N ILE A 112 -6.17 -1.88 3.93
CA ILE A 112 -6.65 -1.31 5.20
C ILE A 112 -6.82 -2.40 6.25
N ALA A 113 -7.37 -3.55 5.89
CA ALA A 113 -7.54 -4.68 6.81
C ALA A 113 -6.18 -5.18 7.35
N ASP A 114 -5.17 -5.29 6.48
CA ASP A 114 -3.81 -5.67 6.85
C ASP A 114 -3.15 -4.65 7.79
N ILE A 115 -3.31 -3.35 7.51
CA ILE A 115 -2.84 -2.28 8.39
C ILE A 115 -3.51 -2.36 9.77
N LEU A 116 -4.83 -2.60 9.81
CA LEU A 116 -5.57 -2.73 11.06
C LEU A 116 -5.13 -3.97 11.86
N SER A 117 -4.83 -5.09 11.20
CA SER A 117 -4.28 -6.28 11.85
C SER A 117 -2.90 -5.98 12.45
N THR A 118 -2.02 -5.36 11.67
CA THR A 118 -0.67 -4.98 12.14
C THR A 118 -0.75 -4.03 13.33
N LEU A 119 -1.67 -3.07 13.30
CA LEU A 119 -1.89 -2.14 14.40
C LEU A 119 -2.38 -2.86 15.66
N ALA A 120 -3.27 -3.84 15.54
CA ALA A 120 -3.72 -4.65 16.67
C ALA A 120 -2.56 -5.42 17.31
N ASP A 121 -1.70 -6.06 16.52
CA ASP A 121 -0.52 -6.78 17.02
C ASP A 121 0.48 -5.85 17.73
N GLN A 122 0.68 -4.65 17.17
CA GLN A 122 1.50 -3.62 17.79
C GLN A 122 0.91 -3.16 19.13
N GLN A 123 -0.40 -2.96 19.21
CA GLN A 123 -1.08 -2.60 20.45
C GLN A 123 -0.93 -3.68 21.52
N THR A 124 -1.05 -4.96 21.16
CA THR A 124 -0.80 -6.08 22.08
C THR A 124 0.65 -6.09 22.56
N THR A 125 1.61 -5.85 21.67
CA THR A 125 3.04 -5.80 22.03
C THR A 125 3.34 -4.64 22.98
N VAL A 126 2.80 -3.46 22.71
CA VAL A 126 2.95 -2.28 23.59
C VAL A 126 2.31 -2.54 24.94
N ALA A 127 1.13 -3.16 24.99
CA ALA A 127 0.47 -3.52 26.25
C ALA A 127 1.31 -4.50 27.07
N LEU A 128 1.94 -5.50 26.43
CA LEU A 128 2.85 -6.40 27.11
C LEU A 128 4.07 -5.66 27.66
N LEU A 129 4.71 -4.80 26.84
CA LEU A 129 5.88 -4.02 27.25
C LEU A 129 5.59 -3.05 28.39
N ALA A 130 4.40 -2.44 28.40
CA ALA A 130 3.95 -1.54 29.45
C ALA A 130 3.69 -2.25 30.77
N ASN A 131 3.29 -3.53 30.73
CA ASN A 131 3.07 -4.38 31.91
C ASN A 131 4.30 -5.22 32.29
N SER A 132 5.40 -5.12 31.55
CA SER A 132 6.65 -5.82 31.84
C SER A 132 7.66 -4.90 32.53
N PRO A 133 8.52 -5.44 33.41
CA PRO A 133 9.70 -4.72 33.87
C PRO A 133 10.67 -4.46 32.70
N GLY A 134 11.36 -3.33 32.73
CA GLY A 134 12.44 -3.03 31.79
C GLY A 134 13.75 -3.73 32.16
N TYR A 135 14.72 -3.67 31.25
CA TYR A 135 16.07 -4.21 31.48
C TYR A 135 17.13 -3.16 31.14
N VAL A 136 18.15 -3.05 32.00
CA VAL A 136 19.38 -2.32 31.72
C VAL A 136 20.52 -3.35 31.73
N LEU A 137 21.22 -3.51 30.61
CA LEU A 137 22.34 -4.45 30.50
C LEU A 137 23.66 -3.70 30.66
N TYR A 138 24.57 -4.26 31.46
CA TYR A 138 25.92 -3.75 31.59
C TYR A 138 26.68 -3.83 30.26
N ASN A 139 27.28 -2.72 29.83
CA ASN A 139 28.10 -2.71 28.63
C ASN A 139 29.50 -3.22 28.96
N THR A 140 29.85 -4.40 28.47
CA THR A 140 31.15 -5.03 28.70
C THR A 140 32.29 -4.35 27.96
N ASP A 141 32.02 -3.77 26.79
CA ASP A 141 33.04 -3.13 25.96
C ASP A 141 33.54 -1.84 26.59
N THR A 142 32.64 -1.08 27.21
CA THR A 142 32.96 0.18 27.90
C THR A 142 33.05 0.04 29.41
N SER A 143 32.83 -1.17 29.94
CA SER A 143 32.81 -1.47 31.38
C SER A 143 31.91 -0.50 32.17
N SER A 144 30.72 -0.21 31.63
CA SER A 144 29.83 0.83 32.19
C SER A 144 28.35 0.46 32.12
N TRP A 145 27.58 0.98 33.06
CA TRP A 145 26.12 0.94 33.00
C TRP A 145 25.57 2.01 32.05
N PRO A 146 24.68 1.65 31.09
CA PRO A 146 23.93 2.64 30.33
C PRO A 146 22.93 3.38 31.22
N GLY A 147 22.46 4.53 30.73
CA GLY A 147 21.42 5.30 31.41
C GLY A 147 20.10 4.54 31.45
N ARG A 148 19.45 4.52 32.61
CA ARG A 148 18.09 4.00 32.76
C ARG A 148 17.11 4.83 31.92
N PRO A 149 16.26 4.21 31.09
CA PRO A 149 15.20 4.94 30.41
C PRO A 149 14.26 5.65 31.40
N VAL A 150 13.78 6.82 31.00
CA VAL A 150 12.93 7.68 31.84
C VAL A 150 11.47 7.26 31.67
N ASP A 151 11.06 6.24 32.41
CA ASP A 151 9.67 5.80 32.54
C ASP A 151 9.36 5.25 33.94
N SER A 152 8.07 4.96 34.20
CA SER A 152 7.55 4.51 35.50
C SER A 152 7.70 3.01 35.78
N ARG A 153 8.23 2.21 34.84
CA ARG A 153 8.38 0.77 35.02
C ARG A 153 9.54 0.45 35.96
N PRO A 154 9.50 -0.65 36.71
CA PRO A 154 10.69 -1.16 37.39
C PRO A 154 11.69 -1.73 36.38
N TYR A 155 12.98 -1.65 36.68
CA TYR A 155 14.05 -2.19 35.83
C TYR A 155 14.89 -3.25 36.52
N PHE A 156 15.27 -4.28 35.76
CA PHE A 156 16.32 -5.21 36.11
C PHE A 156 17.65 -4.77 35.53
N TRP A 157 18.62 -4.50 36.39
CA TRP A 157 20.00 -4.19 36.05
C TRP A 157 20.78 -5.51 36.00
N ILE A 158 21.23 -5.93 34.82
CA ILE A 158 21.89 -7.22 34.60
C ILE A 158 23.37 -7.01 34.28
N GLY A 159 24.26 -7.47 35.16
CA GLY A 159 25.70 -7.30 34.97
C GLY A 159 26.58 -7.78 36.13
N PRO A 160 27.91 -7.82 35.94
CA PRO A 160 28.85 -8.46 36.85
C PRO A 160 29.12 -7.65 38.14
N THR A 161 28.77 -6.37 38.16
CA THR A 161 29.01 -5.47 39.31
C THR A 161 27.78 -4.61 39.59
N ALA A 162 27.45 -4.38 40.86
CA ALA A 162 26.31 -3.55 41.23
C ALA A 162 26.43 -2.12 40.66
N PRO A 163 25.35 -1.53 40.10
CA PRO A 163 25.30 -0.11 39.78
C PRO A 163 25.55 0.75 41.03
N ALA A 164 26.18 1.91 40.85
CA ALA A 164 26.45 2.83 41.96
C ALA A 164 25.18 3.36 42.64
N LEU A 165 24.09 3.50 41.87
CA LEU A 165 22.77 3.86 42.37
C LEU A 165 21.73 2.99 41.66
N ILE A 166 20.92 2.28 42.43
CA ILE A 166 19.76 1.54 41.94
C ILE A 166 18.52 2.31 42.41
N PRO A 167 17.71 2.86 41.48
CA PRO A 167 16.46 3.53 41.84
C PRO A 167 15.50 2.63 42.63
N ALA A 168 14.64 3.23 43.45
CA ALA A 168 13.67 2.47 44.25
C ALA A 168 12.72 1.67 43.33
N GLY A 169 12.56 0.38 43.61
CA GLY A 169 11.75 -0.55 42.82
C GLY A 169 12.52 -1.29 41.72
N ASP A 170 13.74 -0.86 41.40
CA ASP A 170 14.63 -1.58 40.49
C ASP A 170 15.41 -2.67 41.24
N LEU A 171 15.90 -3.68 40.51
CA LEU A 171 16.65 -4.82 41.06
C LEU A 171 17.93 -5.04 40.27
N TRP A 172 19.04 -5.37 40.94
CA TRP A 172 20.28 -5.79 40.28
C TRP A 172 20.45 -7.31 40.35
N ILE A 173 20.84 -7.89 39.23
CA ILE A 173 21.13 -9.31 39.04
C ILE A 173 22.61 -9.45 38.72
N ASN A 174 23.34 -10.10 39.62
CA ASN A 174 24.74 -10.42 39.42
C ASN A 174 24.89 -11.56 38.41
N THR A 175 25.70 -11.35 37.37
CA THR A 175 25.98 -12.34 36.34
C THR A 175 27.30 -13.08 36.52
N THR A 176 28.08 -12.80 37.58
CA THR A 176 29.30 -13.58 37.86
C THR A 176 28.92 -14.98 38.37
N PRO A 177 29.52 -16.06 37.81
CA PRO A 177 29.34 -17.40 38.35
C PRO A 177 29.72 -17.45 39.84
N ALA A 178 28.97 -18.23 40.61
CA ALA A 178 29.26 -18.51 42.02
C ALA A 178 30.48 -19.42 42.18
#